data_AF-A0A2E0FG77-F1
#
_entry.id   AF-A0A2E0FG77-F1
#
_cell.length_a   1.000
_cell.length_b   1.000
_cell.length_c   1.000
_cell.angle_alpha   90.00
_cell.angle_beta   90.00
_cell.angle_gamma   90.00
#
_symmetry.space_group_name_H-M   'P 1'
#
loop_
_entity.id
_entity.type
_entity.pdbx_description
1 polymer ?
#
loop_
_entity_poly.entity_id
_entity_poly.type
_entity_poly.pdbx_seq_one_letter_code
_entity_poly.pdbx_strand_id
1 'polypeptide(L)'
;MVLILSAFGTPKRFDFNLDWNVQPCALDDLGSVSFPSIAGIVTDNGIDPLDYANGMSNPLFSSSFFSPLSIPTSSHWSPPLMQDKIAETYLARGVSNSRLSGRLTGKTVFKDSSILLPVVSIIADVRGFFSPSDGIYVQGKDWYNSGKENLFKSWFMRKGNYSRRGALASRDAYLQLFDSSKNELYAGAVSVRIHGNATRSFPQKSLRISSGKDQLVDFWGNRVESYILRNGGNTWETTMMGDLLCQNIAAKSKLSHQKGQPCVVLINGYYWGIHNLRDRIKADNLAIKHACLPEEISIWEGWSFDKGNPKRGEKLQGILSKAKVNEPIEFSEFNKELDLKEFARYILLEVFFGNGDWPNNNFYMYKLRKGKWHPVLTDLDFCLGYNDIVQPKSNGFDRMMGTGSSCKYLFGALLNHKEFLEIMVKEHGKLSKMGLFDIGHFRNELQKLVAQLSPEIPRHNRRWRKIESKEKWMENINKMEDFYLARLKYFDIHFKELIETPDL
;
A
#
# COMPACT_ATOMS: atom_id res chain seq x y z
N MET A 1 17.15 -29.26 -10.82
CA MET A 1 17.78 -30.59 -10.97
C MET A 1 18.31 -30.99 -9.60
N VAL A 2 17.68 -31.97 -8.95
CA VAL A 2 18.12 -32.49 -7.65
C VAL A 2 18.48 -33.96 -7.87
N LEU A 3 19.73 -34.31 -7.56
CA LEU A 3 20.21 -35.69 -7.57
C LEU A 3 19.93 -36.31 -6.19
N ILE A 4 19.41 -37.53 -6.19
CA ILE A 4 18.96 -38.25 -5.00
C ILE A 4 19.84 -39.50 -4.85
N LEU A 5 20.42 -39.69 -3.67
CA LEU A 5 21.01 -40.95 -3.24
C LEU A 5 20.02 -41.63 -2.28
N SER A 6 19.54 -42.81 -2.66
CA SER A 6 18.76 -43.69 -1.80
C SER A 6 19.70 -44.73 -1.16
N ALA A 7 19.58 -44.92 0.15
CA ALA A 7 19.96 -46.19 0.75
C ALA A 7 18.83 -47.17 0.42
N PHE A 8 19.10 -48.11 -0.50
CA PHE A 8 18.20 -49.19 -0.95
C PHE A 8 17.04 -48.76 -1.85
N GLY A 9 17.31 -48.69 -3.16
CA GLY A 9 16.27 -48.70 -4.20
C GLY A 9 16.64 -47.85 -5.39
N THR A 10 16.57 -48.42 -6.59
CA THR A 10 16.99 -47.82 -7.86
C THR A 10 16.55 -46.36 -8.03
N PRO A 11 17.43 -45.47 -8.52
CA PRO A 11 17.14 -44.04 -8.64
C PRO A 11 15.96 -43.81 -9.59
N LYS A 12 14.89 -43.18 -9.08
CA LYS A 12 13.82 -42.61 -9.91
C LYS A 12 14.06 -41.12 -10.08
N ARG A 13 14.17 -40.68 -11.33
CA ARG A 13 14.29 -39.27 -11.70
C ARG A 13 12.91 -38.61 -11.62
N PHE A 14 12.78 -37.59 -10.78
CA PHE A 14 11.56 -36.79 -10.69
C PHE A 14 11.85 -35.36 -11.16
N ASP A 15 11.32 -35.00 -12.33
CA ASP A 15 11.34 -33.63 -12.84
C ASP A 15 10.04 -32.92 -12.41
N PHE A 16 10.10 -32.16 -11.32
CA PHE A 16 8.96 -31.36 -10.86
C PHE A 16 8.98 -30.00 -11.55
N ASN A 17 7.94 -29.71 -12.34
CA ASN A 17 7.66 -28.36 -12.82
C ASN A 17 6.80 -27.66 -11.75
N LEU A 18 7.42 -26.84 -10.90
CA LEU A 18 6.70 -26.12 -9.85
C LEU A 18 6.13 -24.83 -10.43
N ASP A 19 4.81 -24.71 -10.49
CA ASP A 19 4.14 -23.46 -10.89
C ASP A 19 4.31 -22.31 -9.88
N TRP A 20 4.91 -22.58 -8.71
CA TRP A 20 5.13 -21.63 -7.62
C TRP A 20 6.61 -21.58 -7.23
N ASN A 21 7.15 -20.37 -7.06
CA ASN A 21 8.56 -20.16 -6.70
C ASN A 21 8.91 -20.48 -5.23
N VAL A 22 7.92 -20.76 -4.38
CA VAL A 22 8.16 -21.13 -2.97
C VAL A 22 8.22 -22.64 -2.85
N GLN A 23 9.32 -23.18 -2.31
CA GLN A 23 9.52 -24.61 -2.14
C GLN A 23 8.87 -25.10 -0.83
N PRO A 24 7.83 -25.96 -0.87
CA PRO A 24 7.44 -26.77 0.29
C PRO A 24 8.40 -27.96 0.41
N CYS A 25 8.28 -28.80 1.43
CA CYS A 25 9.02 -30.07 1.45
C CYS A 25 8.19 -31.23 1.96
N ALA A 26 8.71 -32.46 1.94
CA ALA A 26 7.91 -33.69 1.89
C ALA A 26 8.13 -34.71 3.02
N LEU A 27 7.05 -35.29 3.58
CA LEU A 27 7.03 -36.53 4.36
C LEU A 27 6.65 -37.73 3.46
N ASP A 28 7.12 -38.91 3.85
CA ASP A 28 6.75 -40.21 3.32
C ASP A 28 5.48 -40.79 3.98
N ASP A 29 5.05 -41.96 3.49
CA ASP A 29 3.85 -42.70 3.93
C ASP A 29 3.91 -43.15 5.42
N LEU A 30 5.06 -42.94 6.10
CA LEU A 30 5.29 -43.24 7.51
C LEU A 30 5.40 -41.96 8.37
N GLY A 31 5.15 -40.78 7.79
CA GLY A 31 5.28 -39.48 8.46
C GLY A 31 6.71 -39.02 8.68
N SER A 32 7.70 -39.64 8.03
CA SER A 32 9.13 -39.31 8.13
C SER A 32 9.59 -38.46 6.95
N VAL A 33 10.56 -37.56 7.17
CA VAL A 33 11.08 -36.64 6.15
C VAL A 33 11.96 -37.41 5.16
N SER A 34 11.59 -37.44 3.87
CA SER A 34 12.28 -38.28 2.88
C SER A 34 13.53 -37.64 2.22
N PHE A 35 13.92 -36.41 2.58
CA PHE A 35 15.07 -35.71 1.95
C PHE A 35 15.75 -34.66 2.84
N PRO A 36 17.09 -34.47 2.72
CA PRO A 36 17.76 -33.23 3.06
C PRO A 36 17.71 -32.29 1.84
N SER A 37 16.51 -31.94 1.39
CA SER A 37 16.32 -30.66 0.70
C SER A 37 15.84 -29.67 1.75
N ILE A 38 15.95 -28.37 1.49
CA ILE A 38 15.68 -27.28 2.45
C ILE A 38 14.15 -27.16 2.70
N ALA A 39 13.54 -28.25 3.16
CA ALA A 39 12.90 -28.45 4.46
C ALA A 39 11.52 -27.80 4.68
N GLY A 40 10.46 -28.60 4.70
CA GLY A 40 9.01 -28.31 4.65
C GLY A 40 8.21 -29.63 4.76
N ILE A 41 6.87 -29.57 4.84
CA ILE A 41 6.04 -30.69 5.32
C ILE A 41 5.03 -31.17 4.24
N VAL A 42 4.89 -32.48 4.00
CA VAL A 42 3.84 -33.12 3.15
C VAL A 42 3.12 -34.16 3.98
N THR A 43 1.80 -34.29 3.88
CA THR A 43 1.07 -35.44 4.44
C THR A 43 0.55 -36.33 3.32
N ASP A 44 0.46 -37.64 3.58
CA ASP A 44 -0.29 -38.58 2.75
C ASP A 44 -1.75 -38.71 3.25
N ASN A 45 -2.59 -39.39 2.47
CA ASN A 45 -3.96 -39.79 2.84
C ASN A 45 -5.04 -38.68 3.01
N GLY A 46 -4.81 -37.47 2.49
CA GLY A 46 -5.86 -36.44 2.43
C GLY A 46 -6.20 -35.80 3.78
N ILE A 47 -5.37 -36.04 4.81
CA ILE A 47 -5.41 -35.38 6.11
C ILE A 47 -4.79 -33.97 5.97
N ASP A 48 -5.41 -32.96 6.59
CA ASP A 48 -4.88 -31.60 6.59
C ASP A 48 -3.49 -31.58 7.27
N PRO A 49 -2.42 -31.09 6.62
CA PRO A 49 -1.10 -30.94 7.24
C PRO A 49 -1.10 -30.20 8.58
N LEU A 50 -2.14 -29.41 8.87
CA LEU A 50 -2.35 -28.72 10.15
C LEU A 50 -2.62 -29.66 11.33
N ASP A 51 -3.18 -30.84 11.12
CA ASP A 51 -3.46 -31.80 12.20
C ASP A 51 -2.18 -32.33 12.86
N TYR A 52 -1.07 -32.36 12.12
CA TYR A 52 0.26 -32.71 12.62
C TYR A 52 1.02 -31.53 13.26
N ALA A 53 0.76 -30.30 12.80
CA ALA A 53 1.38 -29.09 13.34
C ALA A 53 0.89 -28.72 14.75
N ASN A 54 -0.27 -29.24 15.16
CA ASN A 54 -0.85 -29.02 16.48
C ASN A 54 -0.30 -29.99 17.56
N GLY A 55 0.45 -31.03 17.16
CA GLY A 55 0.78 -32.16 18.04
C GLY A 55 2.18 -32.17 18.68
N MET A 56 3.24 -31.73 18.00
CA MET A 56 4.60 -31.80 18.55
C MET A 56 5.54 -30.77 17.92
N SER A 57 6.47 -30.27 18.73
CA SER A 57 7.63 -29.46 18.32
C SER A 57 8.44 -30.19 17.25
N ASN A 58 8.30 -29.83 15.97
CA ASN A 58 9.15 -30.39 14.91
C ASN A 58 9.55 -29.31 13.89
N PRO A 59 10.85 -29.00 13.73
CA PRO A 59 11.34 -27.99 12.81
C PRO A 59 11.36 -28.59 11.41
N LEU A 60 11.15 -27.79 10.36
CA LEU A 60 11.97 -27.94 9.13
C LEU A 60 11.75 -26.78 8.14
N PHE A 61 10.70 -25.95 8.21
CA PHE A 61 10.78 -24.56 7.70
C PHE A 61 10.98 -23.56 8.84
N SER A 62 11.79 -23.92 9.84
CA SER A 62 12.12 -22.94 10.87
C SER A 62 13.01 -21.88 10.23
N SER A 63 12.59 -20.63 10.26
CA SER A 63 13.47 -19.48 9.98
C SER A 63 14.73 -19.44 10.87
N SER A 64 14.89 -20.36 11.82
CA SER A 64 16.04 -20.49 12.72
C SER A 64 17.38 -20.62 11.97
N PHE A 65 17.40 -21.08 10.72
CA PHE A 65 18.63 -21.20 9.93
C PHE A 65 19.01 -19.92 9.16
N PHE A 66 18.09 -18.97 9.02
CA PHE A 66 18.33 -17.73 8.29
C PHE A 66 17.50 -16.57 8.85
N SER A 67 18.19 -15.60 9.45
CA SER A 67 17.55 -14.37 9.90
C SER A 67 17.63 -13.29 8.80
N PRO A 68 16.51 -12.89 8.18
CA PRO A 68 16.49 -11.76 7.25
C PRO A 68 16.69 -10.41 7.95
N LEU A 69 16.77 -10.39 9.29
CA LEU A 69 16.92 -9.17 10.07
C LEU A 69 18.24 -8.45 9.78
N SER A 70 19.31 -9.19 9.50
CA SER A 70 20.67 -8.66 9.27
C SER A 70 20.96 -8.27 7.82
N ILE A 71 20.00 -8.42 6.91
CA ILE A 71 20.22 -8.16 5.49
C ILE A 71 19.97 -6.68 5.18
N PRO A 72 20.94 -5.98 4.57
CA PRO A 72 20.72 -4.62 4.09
C PRO A 72 19.67 -4.56 2.99
N THR A 73 18.55 -3.91 3.26
CA THR A 73 17.42 -3.77 2.32
C THR A 73 17.46 -2.46 1.50
N SER A 74 18.41 -1.58 1.82
CA SER A 74 18.55 -0.25 1.25
C SER A 74 19.92 0.35 1.60
N SER A 75 20.39 1.34 0.82
CA SER A 75 21.55 2.16 1.21
C SER A 75 21.32 2.99 2.47
N HIS A 76 20.06 3.19 2.87
CA HIS A 76 19.69 3.90 4.08
C HIS A 76 19.33 2.95 5.23
N TRP A 77 19.61 1.65 5.09
CA TRP A 77 19.31 0.65 6.12
C TRP A 77 20.26 0.77 7.33
N SER A 78 19.77 0.37 8.50
CA SER A 78 20.57 0.28 9.73
C SER A 78 20.36 -1.09 10.37
N PRO A 79 21.40 -1.69 10.97
CA PRO A 79 21.26 -2.98 11.63
C PRO A 79 20.29 -2.87 12.80
N PRO A 80 19.36 -3.85 12.96
CA PRO A 80 18.36 -3.82 14.01
C PRO A 80 18.97 -4.09 15.39
N LEU A 81 18.34 -3.53 16.41
CA LEU A 81 18.61 -3.79 17.84
C LEU A 81 17.70 -4.89 18.39
N MET A 82 17.27 -5.81 17.53
CA MET A 82 16.48 -6.98 17.89
C MET A 82 16.84 -8.15 16.98
N GLN A 83 16.79 -9.36 17.52
CA GLN A 83 17.10 -10.59 16.78
C GLN A 83 16.00 -11.66 16.93
N ASP A 84 15.08 -11.45 17.87
CA ASP A 84 14.06 -12.43 18.22
C ASP A 84 13.07 -12.66 17.09
N LYS A 85 12.65 -13.91 16.99
CA LYS A 85 11.58 -14.36 16.12
C LYS A 85 10.25 -14.27 16.86
N ILE A 86 9.26 -13.61 16.25
CA ILE A 86 7.94 -13.37 16.86
C ILE A 86 7.03 -14.60 16.75
N ALA A 87 7.15 -15.35 15.66
CA ALA A 87 6.32 -16.51 15.40
C ALA A 87 7.11 -17.55 14.61
N GLU A 88 6.91 -18.85 14.86
CA GLU A 88 7.30 -19.90 13.91
C GLU A 88 6.39 -19.86 12.68
N THR A 89 6.96 -20.16 11.52
CA THR A 89 6.20 -20.24 10.26
C THR A 89 6.49 -21.55 9.56
N TYR A 90 5.47 -22.20 9.05
CA TYR A 90 5.55 -23.48 8.36
C TYR A 90 4.89 -23.35 7.00
N LEU A 91 5.49 -23.95 5.98
CA LEU A 91 4.92 -24.04 4.65
C LEU A 91 4.90 -25.49 4.21
N ALA A 92 3.72 -25.94 3.79
CA ALA A 92 3.42 -27.33 3.50
C ALA A 92 2.63 -27.45 2.19
N ARG A 93 2.70 -28.63 1.58
CA ARG A 93 1.93 -29.00 0.39
C ARG A 93 1.62 -30.48 0.49
N GLY A 94 0.43 -30.94 0.13
CA GLY A 94 0.13 -32.38 0.12
C GLY A 94 0.77 -33.11 -1.07
N VAL A 95 0.96 -34.43 -0.96
CA VAL A 95 1.37 -35.32 -2.07
C VAL A 95 0.44 -36.52 -2.11
N SER A 96 0.07 -36.96 -3.31
CA SER A 96 -0.62 -38.23 -3.53
C SER A 96 -0.09 -38.87 -4.81
N ASN A 97 0.23 -40.18 -4.78
CA ASN A 97 0.75 -40.93 -5.93
C ASN A 97 1.93 -40.23 -6.64
N SER A 98 2.89 -39.72 -5.84
CA SER A 98 4.04 -38.93 -6.32
C SER A 98 3.69 -37.63 -7.06
N ARG A 99 2.44 -37.14 -6.95
CA ARG A 99 2.00 -35.84 -7.47
C ARG A 99 1.81 -34.86 -6.33
N LEU A 100 2.43 -33.70 -6.45
CA LEU A 100 2.22 -32.58 -5.54
C LEU A 100 0.82 -31.99 -5.74
N SER A 101 0.14 -31.67 -4.63
CA SER A 101 -1.08 -30.89 -4.65
C SER A 101 -0.81 -29.49 -5.23
N GLY A 102 -1.74 -28.96 -6.03
CA GLY A 102 -1.70 -27.55 -6.42
C GLY A 102 -1.91 -26.59 -5.25
N ARG A 103 -2.45 -27.09 -4.13
CA ARG A 103 -2.72 -26.30 -2.92
C ARG A 103 -1.48 -26.17 -2.06
N LEU A 104 -1.12 -24.93 -1.76
CA LEU A 104 -0.10 -24.57 -0.77
C LEU A 104 -0.81 -24.24 0.55
N THR A 105 -0.26 -24.67 1.69
CA THR A 105 -0.78 -24.36 3.03
C THR A 105 0.34 -23.80 3.88
N GLY A 106 0.05 -22.77 4.68
CA GLY A 106 1.01 -22.18 5.60
C GLY A 106 0.42 -21.99 6.99
N LYS A 107 1.29 -22.05 8.00
CA LYS A 107 0.91 -21.89 9.41
C LYS A 107 1.87 -20.94 10.10
N THR A 108 1.31 -19.99 10.85
CA THR A 108 2.05 -19.10 11.74
C THR A 108 1.69 -19.45 13.19
N VAL A 109 2.70 -19.70 14.02
CA VAL A 109 2.56 -20.04 15.45
C VAL A 109 3.28 -18.97 16.26
N PHE A 110 2.52 -18.10 16.91
CA PHE A 110 3.07 -16.99 17.69
C PHE A 110 3.84 -17.49 18.92
N LYS A 111 5.06 -16.99 19.10
CA LYS A 111 5.86 -17.16 20.32
C LYS A 111 5.67 -15.99 21.29
N ASP A 112 5.38 -14.82 20.72
CA ASP A 112 5.18 -13.57 21.44
C ASP A 112 3.77 -13.05 21.14
N SER A 113 2.95 -12.93 22.19
CA SER A 113 1.59 -12.39 22.13
C SER A 113 1.50 -10.89 22.41
N SER A 114 2.63 -10.22 22.65
CA SER A 114 2.66 -8.79 23.04
C SER A 114 2.36 -7.82 21.89
N ILE A 115 2.19 -8.30 20.66
CA ILE A 115 1.75 -7.47 19.52
C ILE A 115 0.24 -7.27 19.61
N LEU A 116 -0.18 -6.05 19.93
CA LEU A 116 -1.60 -5.69 20.07
C LEU A 116 -2.30 -5.40 18.73
N LEU A 117 -1.52 -5.03 17.70
CA LEU A 117 -2.05 -4.78 16.36
C LEU A 117 -2.47 -6.08 15.65
N PRO A 118 -3.38 -6.01 14.67
CA PRO A 118 -3.56 -7.07 13.67
C PRO A 118 -2.23 -7.45 13.02
N VAL A 119 -2.09 -8.72 12.62
CA VAL A 119 -0.84 -9.23 12.05
C VAL A 119 -1.06 -9.74 10.63
N VAL A 120 -0.16 -9.39 9.72
CA VAL A 120 -0.05 -10.01 8.40
C VAL A 120 1.24 -10.81 8.36
N SER A 121 1.13 -12.13 8.36
CA SER A 121 2.27 -13.04 8.25
C SER A 121 2.50 -13.42 6.79
N ILE A 122 3.69 -13.15 6.28
CA ILE A 122 4.13 -13.50 4.93
C ILE A 122 5.19 -14.58 5.05
N ILE A 123 4.90 -15.75 4.48
CA ILE A 123 5.80 -16.88 4.37
C ILE A 123 6.30 -16.94 2.92
N ALA A 124 7.58 -16.65 2.71
CA ALA A 124 8.15 -16.46 1.38
C ALA A 124 9.53 -17.11 1.26
N ASP A 125 9.90 -17.45 0.02
CA ASP A 125 11.27 -17.87 -0.29
C ASP A 125 12.26 -16.74 -0.01
N VAL A 126 13.25 -17.08 0.83
CA VAL A 126 14.34 -16.17 1.21
C VAL A 126 15.12 -15.70 0.00
N ARG A 127 15.35 -16.56 -1.01
CA ARG A 127 16.12 -16.14 -2.19
C ARG A 127 15.33 -15.10 -2.98
N GLY A 128 14.05 -15.35 -3.21
CA GLY A 128 13.14 -14.44 -3.89
C GLY A 128 13.02 -13.06 -3.25
N PHE A 129 13.14 -12.96 -1.92
CA PHE A 129 13.07 -11.68 -1.20
C PHE A 129 14.43 -11.03 -0.99
N PHE A 130 15.47 -11.81 -0.69
CA PHE A 130 16.71 -11.28 -0.11
C PHE A 130 18.01 -11.68 -0.81
N SER A 131 17.99 -12.52 -1.85
CA SER A 131 19.23 -12.84 -2.56
C SER A 131 19.77 -11.62 -3.31
N PRO A 132 21.11 -11.47 -3.45
CA PRO A 132 21.68 -10.41 -4.27
C PRO A 132 21.23 -10.47 -5.74
N SER A 133 21.03 -11.67 -6.31
CA SER A 133 20.63 -11.83 -7.72
C SER A 133 19.17 -11.47 -7.96
N ASP A 134 18.28 -12.01 -7.13
CA ASP A 134 16.84 -12.09 -7.40
C ASP A 134 15.97 -11.56 -6.26
N GLY A 135 16.55 -11.22 -5.11
CA GLY A 135 15.83 -10.66 -3.99
C GLY A 135 15.17 -9.34 -4.32
N ILE A 136 13.84 -9.25 -4.25
CA ILE A 136 13.11 -7.99 -4.52
C ILE A 136 13.24 -6.95 -3.41
N TYR A 137 13.77 -7.32 -2.25
CA TYR A 137 13.85 -6.45 -1.07
C TYR A 137 15.23 -5.80 -0.88
N VAL A 138 16.21 -6.12 -1.71
CA VAL A 138 17.61 -5.71 -1.53
C VAL A 138 18.08 -4.75 -2.62
N GLN A 139 19.22 -4.08 -2.38
CA GLN A 139 19.93 -3.32 -3.42
C GLN A 139 20.33 -4.25 -4.57
N GLY A 140 20.99 -5.37 -4.25
CA GLY A 140 21.26 -6.48 -5.17
C GLY A 140 22.00 -6.10 -6.45
N LYS A 141 21.99 -7.03 -7.43
CA LYS A 141 22.69 -6.93 -8.71
C LYS A 141 22.36 -5.65 -9.47
N ASP A 142 21.10 -5.20 -9.43
CA ASP A 142 20.68 -4.02 -10.18
C ASP A 142 21.34 -2.75 -9.65
N TRP A 143 21.66 -2.69 -8.35
CA TRP A 143 22.42 -1.58 -7.78
C TRP A 143 23.84 -1.53 -8.31
N TYR A 144 24.55 -2.66 -8.26
CA TYR A 144 25.93 -2.76 -8.73
C TYR A 144 26.05 -2.46 -10.22
N ASN A 145 25.11 -3.00 -11.02
CA ASN A 145 25.07 -2.79 -12.47
C ASN A 145 24.73 -1.35 -12.86
N SER A 146 24.06 -0.58 -11.99
CA SER A 146 23.74 0.81 -12.28
C SER A 146 24.95 1.75 -12.14
N GLY A 147 26.03 1.30 -11.49
CA GLY A 147 27.33 1.99 -11.45
C GLY A 147 27.23 3.50 -11.28
N LYS A 148 27.71 4.24 -12.28
CA LYS A 148 27.75 5.72 -12.30
C LYS A 148 26.38 6.39 -12.19
N GLU A 149 25.30 5.77 -12.69
CA GLU A 149 23.96 6.38 -12.60
C GLU A 149 23.49 6.56 -11.15
N ASN A 150 23.87 5.64 -10.26
CA ASN A 150 23.51 5.74 -8.85
C ASN A 150 24.35 6.78 -8.10
N LEU A 151 25.56 7.10 -8.57
CA LEU A 151 26.46 8.04 -7.89
C LEU A 151 25.89 9.47 -7.86
N PHE A 152 25.23 9.89 -8.93
CA PHE A 152 24.70 11.25 -9.08
C PHE A 152 23.22 11.39 -8.70
N LYS A 153 22.64 10.36 -8.08
CA LYS A 153 21.24 10.35 -7.65
C LYS A 153 21.14 10.41 -6.13
N SER A 154 20.16 11.16 -5.65
CA SER A 154 19.69 11.08 -4.25
C SER A 154 19.40 9.63 -3.89
N TRP A 155 19.68 9.24 -2.65
CA TRP A 155 19.63 7.84 -2.21
C TRP A 155 18.28 7.16 -2.53
N PHE A 156 17.17 7.89 -2.44
CA PHE A 156 15.82 7.39 -2.71
C PHE A 156 15.52 7.18 -4.20
N MET A 157 16.32 7.74 -5.11
CA MET A 157 16.23 7.54 -6.56
C MET A 157 17.21 6.48 -7.09
N ARG A 158 18.07 5.92 -6.23
CA ARG A 158 19.06 4.93 -6.65
C ARG A 158 18.39 3.60 -6.95
N LYS A 159 18.73 3.05 -8.10
CA LYS A 159 18.17 1.79 -8.61
C LYS A 159 18.78 0.61 -7.84
N GLY A 160 17.92 -0.34 -7.46
CA GLY A 160 18.29 -1.64 -6.91
C GLY A 160 17.30 -2.71 -7.36
N ASN A 161 17.42 -3.94 -6.89
CA ASN A 161 16.47 -5.02 -7.24
C ASN A 161 15.05 -4.63 -6.81
N TYR A 162 14.92 -3.88 -5.72
CA TYR A 162 13.66 -3.27 -5.28
C TYR A 162 13.03 -2.29 -6.29
N SER A 163 13.73 -1.90 -7.37
CA SER A 163 13.23 -1.05 -8.44
C SER A 163 12.60 -1.85 -9.60
N ARG A 164 12.71 -3.18 -9.63
CA ARG A 164 12.16 -4.03 -10.70
C ARG A 164 10.65 -3.86 -10.86
N ARG A 165 10.14 -3.98 -12.08
CA ARG A 165 8.71 -3.91 -12.43
C ARG A 165 8.28 -5.19 -13.18
N GLY A 166 6.97 -5.33 -13.40
CA GLY A 166 6.41 -6.47 -14.13
C GLY A 166 6.65 -7.82 -13.44
N ALA A 167 6.79 -8.88 -14.23
CA ALA A 167 6.99 -10.24 -13.76
C ALA A 167 8.25 -10.40 -12.90
N LEU A 168 9.35 -9.71 -13.26
CA LEU A 168 10.63 -9.76 -12.51
C LEU A 168 10.52 -9.25 -11.06
N ALA A 169 9.47 -8.48 -10.75
CA ALA A 169 9.20 -7.95 -9.42
C ALA A 169 8.25 -8.80 -8.58
N SER A 170 7.63 -9.83 -9.17
CA SER A 170 6.67 -10.72 -8.50
C SER A 170 7.39 -11.85 -7.79
N ARG A 171 7.07 -12.06 -6.51
CA ARG A 171 7.49 -13.26 -5.78
C ARG A 171 6.27 -13.93 -5.19
N ASP A 172 6.18 -15.24 -5.37
CA ASP A 172 5.13 -16.02 -4.73
C ASP A 172 5.40 -16.08 -3.23
N ALA A 173 4.33 -16.12 -2.45
CA ALA A 173 4.34 -16.23 -1.01
C ALA A 173 3.05 -16.92 -0.54
N TYR A 174 3.02 -17.28 0.74
CA TYR A 174 1.79 -17.62 1.44
C TYR A 174 1.52 -16.54 2.49
N LEU A 175 0.29 -16.07 2.55
CA LEU A 175 -0.11 -14.99 3.44
C LEU A 175 -1.17 -15.47 4.41
N GLN A 176 -1.04 -15.08 5.68
CA GLN A 176 -2.05 -15.23 6.72
C GLN A 176 -2.36 -13.86 7.33
N LEU A 177 -3.65 -13.50 7.40
CA LEU A 177 -4.14 -12.33 8.11
C LEU A 177 -4.71 -12.76 9.46
N PHE A 178 -4.31 -12.04 10.51
CA PHE A 178 -4.80 -12.24 11.87
C PHE A 178 -5.36 -10.94 12.44
N ASP A 179 -6.45 -11.03 13.19
CA ASP A 179 -6.97 -9.90 13.96
C ASP A 179 -6.07 -9.57 15.17
N SER A 180 -6.47 -8.57 15.97
CA SER A 180 -5.75 -8.19 17.20
C SER A 180 -5.70 -9.32 18.24
N SER A 181 -6.73 -10.18 18.28
CA SER A 181 -6.82 -11.37 19.14
C SER A 181 -6.09 -12.60 18.57
N LYS A 182 -5.42 -12.45 17.42
CA LYS A 182 -4.68 -13.49 16.71
C LYS A 182 -5.56 -14.60 16.12
N ASN A 183 -6.86 -14.34 15.93
CA ASN A 183 -7.71 -15.22 15.13
C ASN A 183 -7.36 -15.06 13.65
N GLU A 184 -7.26 -16.17 12.93
CA GLU A 184 -7.02 -16.15 11.49
C GLU A 184 -8.28 -15.69 10.74
N LEU A 185 -8.15 -14.62 9.95
CA LEU A 185 -9.21 -14.06 9.12
C LEU A 185 -9.15 -14.55 7.68
N TYR A 186 -7.94 -14.84 7.19
CA TYR A 186 -7.69 -15.31 5.82
C TYR A 186 -6.33 -15.98 5.74
N ALA A 187 -6.22 -17.01 4.90
CA ALA A 187 -4.97 -17.63 4.52
C ALA A 187 -4.98 -18.03 3.05
N GLY A 188 -3.88 -17.80 2.32
CA GLY A 188 -3.82 -18.18 0.91
C GLY A 188 -2.49 -17.89 0.22
N ALA A 189 -2.29 -18.55 -0.93
CA ALA A 189 -1.18 -18.27 -1.82
C ALA A 189 -1.37 -16.90 -2.49
N VAL A 190 -0.29 -16.13 -2.56
CA VAL A 190 -0.30 -14.76 -3.08
C VAL A 190 0.96 -14.48 -3.88
N SER A 191 0.89 -13.50 -4.76
CA SER A 191 2.03 -12.82 -5.36
C SER A 191 2.29 -11.50 -4.63
N VAL A 192 3.53 -11.30 -4.20
CA VAL A 192 4.02 -10.11 -3.51
C VAL A 192 4.92 -9.30 -4.44
N ARG A 193 4.74 -7.98 -4.45
CA ARG A 193 5.63 -7.03 -5.14
C ARG A 193 5.97 -5.86 -4.23
N ILE A 194 7.14 -5.26 -4.41
CA ILE A 194 7.42 -3.95 -3.81
C ILE A 194 6.48 -2.90 -4.41
N HIS A 195 5.89 -2.05 -3.58
CA HIS A 195 4.98 -0.98 -3.97
C HIS A 195 5.61 0.42 -3.84
N GLY A 196 5.10 1.39 -4.59
CA GLY A 196 5.58 2.77 -4.63
C GLY A 196 6.54 3.07 -5.79
N ASN A 197 7.05 4.30 -5.81
CA ASN A 197 8.05 4.77 -6.75
C ASN A 197 9.39 5.05 -6.04
N ALA A 198 9.62 6.27 -5.53
CA ALA A 198 10.83 6.62 -4.77
C ALA A 198 10.95 5.84 -3.46
N THR A 199 9.84 5.63 -2.76
CA THR A 199 9.78 4.92 -1.46
C THR A 199 10.18 3.44 -1.54
N ARG A 200 10.33 2.87 -2.75
CA ARG A 200 10.90 1.52 -2.93
C ARG A 200 12.32 1.40 -2.41
N SER A 201 13.04 2.52 -2.36
CA SER A 201 14.39 2.60 -1.82
C SER A 201 14.41 2.63 -0.30
N PHE A 202 13.27 2.73 0.40
CA PHE A 202 13.26 2.74 1.86
C PHE A 202 13.65 1.37 2.42
N PRO A 203 14.32 1.32 3.60
CA PRO A 203 14.65 0.07 4.29
C PRO A 203 13.42 -0.81 4.54
N GLN A 204 12.35 -0.25 5.12
CA GLN A 204 11.02 -0.89 5.14
C GLN A 204 10.28 -0.45 3.89
N LYS A 205 9.90 -1.40 3.04
CA LYS A 205 9.18 -1.16 1.79
C LYS A 205 7.69 -1.38 1.99
N SER A 206 6.91 -0.65 1.23
CA SER A 206 5.50 -0.99 1.02
C SER A 206 5.41 -2.24 0.14
N LEU A 207 4.43 -3.11 0.41
CA LEU A 207 4.20 -4.35 -0.33
C LEU A 207 2.83 -4.33 -0.98
N ARG A 208 2.75 -4.70 -2.25
CA ARG A 208 1.50 -5.01 -2.94
C ARG A 208 1.27 -6.50 -2.84
N ILE A 209 0.09 -6.90 -2.37
CA ILE A 209 -0.37 -8.28 -2.33
C ILE A 209 -1.46 -8.44 -3.38
N SER A 210 -1.36 -9.49 -4.19
CA SER A 210 -2.33 -9.88 -5.22
C SER A 210 -2.37 -11.39 -5.31
N SER A 211 -3.54 -12.02 -5.43
CA SER A 211 -3.66 -13.48 -5.63
C SER A 211 -3.53 -13.90 -7.10
N GLY A 212 -3.79 -12.99 -8.05
CA GLY A 212 -3.70 -13.23 -9.50
C GLY A 212 -4.75 -14.19 -10.08
N LYS A 213 -5.29 -15.12 -9.30
CA LYS A 213 -6.34 -16.08 -9.69
C LYS A 213 -7.60 -15.98 -8.84
N ASP A 214 -7.44 -15.96 -7.51
CA ASP A 214 -8.57 -15.86 -6.57
C ASP A 214 -8.81 -14.41 -6.12
N GLN A 215 -9.87 -14.16 -5.34
CA GLN A 215 -10.03 -12.90 -4.61
C GLN A 215 -9.45 -13.04 -3.21
N LEU A 216 -8.68 -12.04 -2.79
CA LEU A 216 -8.20 -11.89 -1.42
C LEU A 216 -9.33 -11.41 -0.51
N VAL A 217 -9.14 -11.57 0.81
CA VAL A 217 -9.98 -10.95 1.84
C VAL A 217 -9.15 -9.94 2.62
N ASP A 218 -9.70 -8.74 2.84
CA ASP A 218 -9.07 -7.69 3.66
C ASP A 218 -9.51 -7.77 5.14
N PHE A 219 -9.02 -6.86 5.99
CA PHE A 219 -9.40 -6.81 7.42
C PHE A 219 -10.87 -6.50 7.69
N TRP A 220 -11.62 -6.07 6.67
CA TRP A 220 -13.04 -5.74 6.78
C TRP A 220 -13.92 -6.82 6.16
N GLY A 221 -13.34 -7.94 5.73
CA GLY A 221 -14.07 -9.05 5.11
C GLY A 221 -14.46 -8.80 3.65
N ASN A 222 -13.98 -7.73 3.01
CA ASN A 222 -14.28 -7.49 1.61
C ASN A 222 -13.41 -8.36 0.72
N ARG A 223 -14.00 -8.82 -0.38
CA ARG A 223 -13.26 -9.49 -1.46
C ARG A 223 -12.59 -8.45 -2.36
N VAL A 224 -11.30 -8.61 -2.61
CA VAL A 224 -10.50 -7.69 -3.43
C VAL A 224 -9.52 -8.44 -4.33
N GLU A 225 -9.09 -7.84 -5.43
CA GLU A 225 -8.00 -8.39 -6.27
C GLU A 225 -6.63 -8.14 -5.63
N SER A 226 -6.43 -6.94 -5.06
CA SER A 226 -5.17 -6.59 -4.41
C SER A 226 -5.33 -5.57 -3.29
N TYR A 227 -4.39 -5.55 -2.36
CA TYR A 227 -4.23 -4.49 -1.37
C TYR A 227 -2.76 -4.14 -1.18
N ILE A 228 -2.50 -3.06 -0.44
CA ILE A 228 -1.16 -2.59 -0.16
C ILE A 228 -0.91 -2.68 1.35
N LEU A 229 0.20 -3.26 1.76
CA LEU A 229 0.77 -3.08 3.09
C LEU A 229 1.71 -1.89 2.98
N ARG A 230 1.23 -0.68 3.31
CA ARG A 230 2.00 0.56 3.16
C ARG A 230 2.80 0.84 4.42
N ASN A 231 4.06 1.25 4.28
CA ASN A 231 4.96 1.55 5.39
C ASN A 231 4.74 2.96 6.00
N GLY A 232 3.69 3.69 5.61
CA GLY A 232 3.52 5.12 5.95
C GLY A 232 4.08 6.09 4.90
N GLY A 233 4.68 5.58 3.81
CA GLY A 233 5.16 6.40 2.70
C GLY A 233 6.27 7.36 3.13
N ASN A 234 6.19 8.62 2.72
CA ASN A 234 7.19 9.63 3.06
C ASN A 234 7.21 9.98 4.56
N THR A 235 6.09 9.76 5.28
CA THR A 235 6.05 9.93 6.75
C THR A 235 6.68 8.76 7.51
N TRP A 236 7.30 7.78 6.83
CA TRP A 236 7.83 6.57 7.47
C TRP A 236 8.88 6.87 8.56
N GLU A 237 9.72 7.87 8.36
CA GLU A 237 10.76 8.28 9.32
C GLU A 237 10.24 9.28 10.36
N THR A 238 8.95 9.66 10.28
CA THR A 238 8.32 10.64 11.17
C THR A 238 7.12 10.04 11.91
N THR A 239 5.89 10.23 11.43
CA THR A 239 4.67 9.82 12.14
C THR A 239 4.15 8.45 11.72
N MET A 240 4.47 7.99 10.52
CA MET A 240 3.93 6.81 9.82
C MET A 240 2.40 6.81 9.59
N MET A 241 1.69 7.86 10.01
CA MET A 241 0.23 7.90 10.06
C MET A 241 -0.41 9.06 9.30
N GLY A 242 0.35 10.06 8.84
CA GLY A 242 -0.21 11.29 8.25
C GLY A 242 -1.23 11.02 7.13
N ASP A 243 -0.85 10.18 6.16
CA ASP A 243 -1.77 9.73 5.10
C ASP A 243 -2.98 8.99 5.67
N LEU A 244 -2.79 8.07 6.63
CA LEU A 244 -3.92 7.31 7.21
C LEU A 244 -4.93 8.22 7.90
N LEU A 245 -4.42 9.20 8.63
CA LEU A 245 -5.24 10.15 9.36
C LEU A 245 -6.09 10.99 8.39
N CYS A 246 -5.49 11.54 7.33
CA CYS A 246 -6.22 12.27 6.30
C CYS A 246 -7.29 11.38 5.62
N GLN A 247 -6.95 10.13 5.28
CA GLN A 247 -7.91 9.19 4.69
C GLN A 247 -9.08 8.89 5.63
N ASN A 248 -8.83 8.71 6.93
CA ASN A 248 -9.87 8.46 7.93
C ASN A 248 -10.79 9.66 8.13
N ILE A 249 -10.24 10.87 8.20
CA ILE A 249 -11.02 12.12 8.30
C ILE A 249 -11.87 12.30 7.03
N ALA A 250 -11.31 12.01 5.87
CA ALA A 250 -12.01 12.11 4.59
C ALA A 250 -13.01 10.97 4.35
N ALA A 251 -13.07 9.92 5.18
CA ALA A 251 -13.83 8.71 4.90
C ALA A 251 -15.34 8.97 4.71
N LYS A 252 -15.88 9.97 5.40
CA LYS A 252 -17.30 10.35 5.26
C LYS A 252 -17.58 11.17 4.00
N SER A 253 -16.57 11.79 3.36
CA SER A 253 -16.70 12.73 2.23
C SER A 253 -17.43 12.18 1.00
N LYS A 254 -17.69 10.87 0.96
CA LYS A 254 -18.22 10.11 -0.17
C LYS A 254 -17.32 10.12 -1.41
N LEU A 255 -16.09 10.61 -1.29
CA LEU A 255 -15.07 10.39 -2.31
C LEU A 255 -14.58 8.95 -2.27
N SER A 256 -14.15 8.46 -3.43
CA SER A 256 -13.27 7.31 -3.49
C SER A 256 -11.95 7.68 -2.80
N HIS A 257 -11.68 7.05 -1.67
CA HIS A 257 -10.54 7.33 -0.80
C HIS A 257 -9.89 6.01 -0.36
N GLN A 258 -8.60 6.03 -0.04
CA GLN A 258 -7.83 4.83 0.28
C GLN A 258 -8.01 4.43 1.75
N LYS A 259 -9.02 3.60 2.03
CA LYS A 259 -9.28 3.06 3.37
C LYS A 259 -8.05 2.33 3.91
N GLY A 260 -7.84 2.40 5.23
CA GLY A 260 -6.68 1.78 5.86
C GLY A 260 -6.86 1.33 7.31
N GLN A 261 -6.05 0.36 7.73
CA GLN A 261 -5.95 -0.13 9.11
C GLN A 261 -4.47 -0.42 9.46
N PRO A 262 -3.94 0.05 10.60
CA PRO A 262 -2.60 -0.32 11.05
C PRO A 262 -2.47 -1.82 11.34
N CYS A 263 -1.31 -2.39 11.01
CA CYS A 263 -0.99 -3.79 11.28
C CYS A 263 0.52 -3.97 11.46
N VAL A 264 0.94 -5.09 12.06
CA VAL A 264 2.32 -5.54 12.01
C VAL A 264 2.49 -6.53 10.87
N VAL A 265 3.56 -6.39 10.10
CA VAL A 265 3.96 -7.41 9.11
C VAL A 265 5.04 -8.30 9.70
N LEU A 266 4.88 -9.61 9.52
CA LEU A 266 5.93 -10.59 9.73
C LEU A 266 6.39 -11.15 8.39
N ILE A 267 7.70 -11.31 8.21
CA ILE A 267 8.27 -12.06 7.08
C ILE A 267 9.01 -13.27 7.64
N ASN A 268 8.55 -14.47 7.31
CA ASN A 268 9.08 -15.74 7.81
C ASN A 268 9.19 -15.75 9.35
N GLY A 269 8.19 -15.17 10.03
CA GLY A 269 8.14 -15.12 11.49
C GLY A 269 8.94 -14.00 12.15
N TYR A 270 9.72 -13.25 11.39
CA TYR A 270 10.47 -12.10 11.88
C TYR A 270 9.67 -10.82 11.79
N TYR A 271 9.81 -9.98 12.82
CA TYR A 271 9.18 -8.67 12.87
C TYR A 271 9.69 -7.76 11.74
N TRP A 272 8.75 -7.26 10.94
CA TRP A 272 9.05 -6.40 9.80
C TRP A 272 8.55 -4.96 9.97
N GLY A 273 7.99 -4.63 11.13
CA GLY A 273 7.54 -3.28 11.45
C GLY A 273 6.03 -3.09 11.31
N ILE A 274 5.66 -1.86 11.65
CA ILE A 274 4.32 -1.31 11.47
C ILE A 274 4.14 -1.02 9.98
N HIS A 275 3.08 -1.56 9.42
CA HIS A 275 2.51 -1.14 8.14
C HIS A 275 1.06 -0.72 8.39
N ASN A 276 0.40 -0.29 7.34
CA ASN A 276 -1.04 -0.21 7.31
C ASN A 276 -1.54 -0.94 6.06
N LEU A 277 -2.50 -1.85 6.24
CA LEU A 277 -3.22 -2.45 5.13
C LEU A 277 -4.11 -1.36 4.53
N ARG A 278 -4.05 -1.24 3.21
CA ARG A 278 -4.70 -0.21 2.42
C ARG A 278 -5.42 -0.82 1.24
N ASP A 279 -6.61 -0.31 0.95
CA ASP A 279 -7.28 -0.58 -0.31
C ASP A 279 -6.37 -0.17 -1.48
N ARG A 280 -6.51 -0.85 -2.62
CA ARG A 280 -5.85 -0.43 -3.86
C ARG A 280 -6.89 0.02 -4.87
N ILE A 281 -7.11 1.32 -5.00
CA ILE A 281 -8.10 1.85 -5.94
C ILE A 281 -7.51 1.84 -7.34
N LYS A 282 -7.65 0.70 -8.03
CA LYS A 282 -7.28 0.51 -9.43
C LYS A 282 -8.38 -0.32 -10.11
N ALA A 283 -8.36 -0.37 -11.45
CA ALA A 283 -9.47 -0.87 -12.25
C ALA A 283 -10.05 -2.22 -11.78
N ASP A 284 -9.22 -3.19 -11.40
CA ASP A 284 -9.69 -4.53 -11.04
C ASP A 284 -10.44 -4.53 -9.69
N ASN A 285 -9.96 -3.79 -8.69
CA ASN A 285 -10.67 -3.59 -7.43
C ASN A 285 -11.92 -2.72 -7.58
N LEU A 286 -11.87 -1.71 -8.45
CA LEU A 286 -13.05 -0.88 -8.77
C LEU A 286 -14.13 -1.73 -9.43
N ALA A 287 -13.75 -2.63 -10.35
CA ALA A 287 -14.67 -3.55 -11.00
C ALA A 287 -15.36 -4.46 -9.98
N ILE A 288 -14.60 -5.02 -9.02
CA ILE A 288 -15.17 -5.80 -7.91
C ILE A 288 -16.13 -4.94 -7.08
N LYS A 289 -15.70 -3.74 -6.67
CA LYS A 289 -16.51 -2.81 -5.85
C LYS A 289 -17.82 -2.40 -6.53
N HIS A 290 -17.81 -2.23 -7.85
CA HIS A 290 -18.97 -1.81 -8.63
C HIS A 290 -19.71 -2.98 -9.29
N ALA A 291 -19.33 -4.22 -8.99
CA ALA A 291 -19.91 -5.43 -9.56
C ALA A 291 -19.98 -5.39 -11.10
N CYS A 292 -18.91 -4.95 -11.75
CA CYS A 292 -18.79 -4.88 -13.20
C CYS A 292 -17.49 -5.51 -13.69
N LEU A 293 -17.27 -5.54 -15.01
CA LEU A 293 -16.03 -6.08 -15.58
C LEU A 293 -14.89 -5.04 -15.55
N PRO A 294 -13.61 -5.44 -15.41
CA PRO A 294 -12.47 -4.52 -15.46
C PRO A 294 -12.43 -3.62 -16.71
N GLU A 295 -12.90 -4.11 -17.86
CA GLU A 295 -12.98 -3.37 -19.13
C GLU A 295 -14.06 -2.27 -19.13
N GLU A 296 -14.96 -2.32 -18.16
CA GLU A 296 -15.98 -1.30 -17.90
C GLU A 296 -15.47 -0.18 -17.00
N ILE A 297 -14.24 -0.31 -16.46
CA ILE A 297 -13.56 0.76 -15.75
C ILE A 297 -12.57 1.45 -16.67
N SER A 298 -12.61 2.78 -16.68
CA SER A 298 -11.62 3.64 -17.31
C SER A 298 -10.88 4.45 -16.27
N ILE A 299 -9.57 4.64 -16.48
CA ILE A 299 -8.67 5.34 -15.56
C ILE A 299 -8.02 6.53 -16.28
N TRP A 300 -7.94 7.64 -15.56
CA TRP A 300 -7.15 8.82 -15.90
C TRP A 300 -6.10 9.04 -14.81
N GLU A 301 -4.84 9.23 -15.20
CA GLU A 301 -3.74 9.46 -14.25
C GLU A 301 -2.82 10.56 -14.77
N GLY A 302 -2.64 11.62 -13.98
CA GLY A 302 -1.92 12.82 -14.39
C GLY A 302 -2.54 13.49 -15.62
N TRP A 303 -1.84 13.42 -16.75
CA TRP A 303 -2.19 14.13 -17.97
C TRP A 303 -3.03 13.36 -18.98
N SER A 304 -3.16 12.05 -18.81
CA SER A 304 -3.71 11.23 -19.86
C SER A 304 -4.55 10.07 -19.34
N PHE A 305 -5.31 9.53 -20.28
CA PHE A 305 -5.91 8.22 -20.16
C PHE A 305 -4.84 7.15 -19.90
N ASP A 306 -5.10 6.25 -18.94
CA ASP A 306 -4.16 5.19 -18.52
C ASP A 306 -4.69 3.78 -18.83
N LYS A 307 -5.93 3.46 -18.45
CA LYS A 307 -6.51 2.10 -18.61
C LYS A 307 -7.99 2.13 -19.04
N GLY A 308 -8.42 1.13 -19.81
CA GLY A 308 -9.80 0.91 -20.27
C GLY A 308 -9.97 1.22 -21.77
N ASN A 309 -11.20 1.56 -22.20
CA ASN A 309 -11.45 2.02 -23.58
C ASN A 309 -11.05 3.50 -23.78
N PRO A 310 -10.05 3.82 -24.64
CA PRO A 310 -9.56 5.19 -24.84
C PRO A 310 -10.64 6.18 -25.29
N LYS A 311 -11.66 5.72 -26.04
CA LYS A 311 -12.78 6.57 -26.50
C LYS A 311 -13.54 7.22 -25.35
N ARG A 312 -13.50 6.63 -24.15
CA ARG A 312 -14.15 7.20 -22.96
C ARG A 312 -13.40 8.41 -22.38
N GLY A 313 -12.13 8.60 -22.75
CA GLY A 313 -11.28 9.73 -22.34
C GLY A 313 -11.25 10.88 -23.34
N GLU A 314 -11.62 10.67 -24.61
CA GLU A 314 -11.52 11.68 -25.68
C GLU A 314 -12.24 13.00 -25.34
N LYS A 315 -13.44 12.94 -24.76
CA LYS A 315 -14.19 14.15 -24.39
C LYS A 315 -13.52 14.94 -23.26
N LEU A 316 -13.02 14.26 -22.24
CA LEU A 316 -12.27 14.92 -21.16
C LEU A 316 -10.95 15.50 -21.68
N GLN A 317 -10.27 14.79 -22.59
CA GLN A 317 -9.10 15.31 -23.28
C GLN A 317 -9.41 16.57 -24.10
N GLY A 318 -10.56 16.60 -24.79
CA GLY A 318 -11.02 17.79 -25.52
C GLY A 318 -11.27 18.99 -24.60
N ILE A 319 -11.96 18.78 -23.48
CA ILE A 319 -12.15 19.80 -22.43
C ILE A 319 -10.80 20.33 -21.94
N LEU A 320 -9.85 19.44 -21.63
CA LEU A 320 -8.51 19.83 -21.16
C LEU A 320 -7.72 20.62 -22.21
N SER A 321 -7.79 20.22 -23.49
CA SER A 321 -7.12 20.93 -24.57
C SER A 321 -7.64 22.37 -24.72
N LYS A 322 -8.97 22.55 -24.69
CA LYS A 322 -9.62 23.87 -24.71
C LYS A 322 -9.22 24.70 -23.48
N ALA A 323 -9.32 24.12 -22.29
CA ALA A 323 -9.02 24.80 -21.02
C ALA A 323 -7.57 25.27 -20.95
N LYS A 324 -6.63 24.50 -21.52
CA LYS A 324 -5.20 24.84 -21.55
C LYS A 324 -4.89 26.12 -22.34
N VAL A 325 -5.70 26.41 -23.36
CA VAL A 325 -5.55 27.61 -24.22
C VAL A 325 -6.62 28.67 -23.93
N ASN A 326 -7.35 28.53 -22.82
CA ASN A 326 -8.44 29.43 -22.40
C ASN A 326 -9.55 29.58 -23.46
N GLU A 327 -9.83 28.53 -24.23
CA GLU A 327 -11.02 28.49 -25.09
C GLU A 327 -12.30 28.35 -24.23
N PRO A 328 -13.42 28.99 -24.61
CA PRO A 328 -14.70 28.82 -23.93
C PRO A 328 -15.16 27.36 -23.93
N ILE A 329 -15.65 26.90 -22.76
CA ILE A 329 -16.21 25.56 -22.57
C ILE A 329 -17.56 25.76 -21.89
N GLU A 330 -18.61 25.14 -22.41
CA GLU A 330 -19.93 25.26 -21.79
C GLU A 330 -19.98 24.46 -20.48
N PHE A 331 -20.64 25.00 -19.45
CA PHE A 331 -20.81 24.28 -18.17
C PHE A 331 -21.43 22.88 -18.36
N SER A 332 -22.29 22.74 -19.37
CA SER A 332 -22.91 21.46 -19.74
C SER A 332 -21.92 20.42 -20.27
N GLU A 333 -20.80 20.81 -20.86
CA GLU A 333 -19.73 19.89 -21.29
C GLU A 333 -19.05 19.28 -20.07
N PHE A 334 -18.68 20.12 -19.08
CA PHE A 334 -18.12 19.64 -17.82
C PHE A 334 -19.08 18.72 -17.08
N ASN A 335 -20.34 19.14 -16.91
CA ASN A 335 -21.32 18.38 -16.16
C ASN A 335 -21.65 17.02 -16.81
N LYS A 336 -21.48 16.86 -18.13
CA LYS A 336 -21.65 15.56 -18.80
C LYS A 336 -20.51 14.60 -18.51
N GLU A 337 -19.29 15.11 -18.32
CA GLU A 337 -18.09 14.28 -18.23
C GLU A 337 -17.52 14.13 -16.82
N LEU A 338 -17.71 15.09 -15.92
CA LEU A 338 -17.08 15.13 -14.59
C LEU A 338 -18.15 15.19 -13.48
N ASP A 339 -18.00 14.39 -12.42
CA ASP A 339 -18.81 14.57 -11.23
C ASP A 339 -18.35 15.83 -10.48
N LEU A 340 -19.01 16.95 -10.78
CA LEU A 340 -18.62 18.26 -10.26
C LEU A 340 -18.72 18.37 -8.74
N LYS A 341 -19.58 17.60 -8.09
CA LYS A 341 -19.71 17.60 -6.62
C LYS A 341 -18.52 16.87 -5.99
N GLU A 342 -18.14 15.72 -6.54
CA GLU A 342 -16.95 15.01 -6.10
C GLU A 342 -15.68 15.79 -6.43
N PHE A 343 -15.60 16.43 -7.61
CA PHE A 343 -14.49 17.29 -7.96
C PHE A 343 -14.32 18.46 -6.99
N ALA A 344 -15.41 19.17 -6.66
CA ALA A 344 -15.38 20.22 -5.64
C ALA A 344 -14.88 19.71 -4.28
N ARG A 345 -15.42 18.59 -3.78
CA ARG A 345 -14.96 17.98 -2.51
C ARG A 345 -13.49 17.60 -2.56
N TYR A 346 -13.03 17.03 -3.67
CA TYR A 346 -11.64 16.63 -3.87
C TYR A 346 -10.68 17.82 -3.78
N ILE A 347 -10.97 18.91 -4.51
CA ILE A 347 -10.17 20.14 -4.44
C ILE A 347 -10.14 20.69 -3.01
N LEU A 348 -11.29 20.79 -2.35
CA LEU A 348 -11.38 21.32 -0.99
C LEU A 348 -10.53 20.49 -0.02
N LEU A 349 -10.53 19.16 -0.14
CA LEU A 349 -9.74 18.26 0.70
C LEU A 349 -8.23 18.37 0.44
N GLU A 350 -7.80 18.33 -0.83
CA GLU A 350 -6.38 18.47 -1.21
C GLU A 350 -5.80 19.81 -0.76
N VAL A 351 -6.56 20.90 -0.97
CA VAL A 351 -6.18 22.26 -0.56
C VAL A 351 -6.17 22.38 0.96
N PHE A 352 -7.20 21.87 1.64
CA PHE A 352 -7.29 21.98 3.10
C PHE A 352 -6.17 21.21 3.79
N PHE A 353 -5.98 19.93 3.47
CA PHE A 353 -4.90 19.14 4.05
C PHE A 353 -3.49 19.63 3.63
N GLY A 354 -3.40 20.46 2.60
CA GLY A 354 -2.17 21.10 2.17
C GLY A 354 -1.22 20.14 1.49
N ASN A 355 -1.70 19.33 0.54
CA ASN A 355 -0.90 18.31 -0.12
C ASN A 355 0.21 18.91 -0.99
N GLY A 356 1.46 18.83 -0.52
CA GLY A 356 2.63 19.42 -1.19
C GLY A 356 3.00 18.80 -2.54
N ASP A 357 2.63 17.53 -2.79
CA ASP A 357 3.01 16.81 -4.02
C ASP A 357 1.93 16.90 -5.13
N TRP A 358 0.77 17.46 -4.79
CA TRP A 358 -0.35 17.69 -5.69
C TRP A 358 -0.42 19.16 -6.14
N PRO A 359 -0.91 19.49 -7.36
CA PRO A 359 -1.56 18.63 -8.37
C PRO A 359 -0.66 18.12 -9.50
N ASN A 360 0.63 18.45 -9.53
CA ASN A 360 1.51 17.97 -10.60
C ASN A 360 1.67 16.45 -10.57
N ASN A 361 1.61 15.86 -9.37
CA ASN A 361 1.46 14.43 -9.15
C ASN A 361 0.10 14.14 -8.49
N ASN A 362 -0.22 12.86 -8.33
CA ASN A 362 -1.34 12.35 -7.51
C ASN A 362 -2.74 12.81 -7.94
N PHE A 363 -2.91 13.27 -9.19
CA PHE A 363 -4.23 13.44 -9.80
C PHE A 363 -4.69 12.16 -10.51
N TYR A 364 -5.68 11.49 -9.93
CA TYR A 364 -6.18 10.19 -10.37
C TYR A 364 -7.71 10.19 -10.39
N MET A 365 -8.30 9.73 -11.50
CA MET A 365 -9.76 9.61 -11.65
C MET A 365 -10.13 8.26 -12.26
N TYR A 366 -11.34 7.80 -11.96
CA TYR A 366 -11.95 6.65 -12.61
C TYR A 366 -13.31 7.00 -13.21
N LYS A 367 -13.73 6.22 -14.20
CA LYS A 367 -15.03 6.34 -14.85
C LYS A 367 -15.59 4.96 -15.12
N LEU A 368 -16.85 4.74 -14.74
CA LEU A 368 -17.60 3.57 -15.16
C LEU A 368 -18.00 3.72 -16.64
N ARG A 369 -18.25 2.60 -17.33
CA ARG A 369 -18.62 2.56 -18.75
C ARG A 369 -19.68 3.59 -19.15
N LYS A 370 -20.69 3.76 -18.29
CA LYS A 370 -21.69 4.82 -18.35
C LYS A 370 -21.56 5.63 -17.07
N GLY A 371 -21.35 6.93 -17.18
CA GLY A 371 -21.19 7.79 -16.01
C GLY A 371 -20.19 8.91 -16.26
N LYS A 372 -19.71 9.49 -15.16
CA LYS A 372 -18.77 10.61 -15.17
C LYS A 372 -17.40 10.16 -14.66
N TRP A 373 -16.43 11.02 -14.81
CA TRP A 373 -15.14 10.92 -14.13
C TRP A 373 -15.32 11.29 -12.65
N HIS A 374 -14.75 10.45 -11.80
CA HIS A 374 -14.79 10.54 -10.35
C HIS A 374 -13.35 10.65 -9.84
N PRO A 375 -12.98 11.76 -9.17
CA PRO A 375 -11.66 11.88 -8.56
C PRO A 375 -11.48 10.90 -7.40
N VAL A 376 -10.23 10.54 -7.19
CA VAL A 376 -9.84 9.60 -6.15
C VAL A 376 -8.81 10.28 -5.25
N LEU A 377 -9.13 10.32 -3.96
CA LEU A 377 -8.25 10.89 -2.94
C LEU A 377 -7.23 9.84 -2.49
N THR A 378 -5.97 10.03 -2.84
CA THR A 378 -4.88 9.08 -2.57
C THR A 378 -3.57 9.82 -2.33
N ASP A 379 -2.62 9.15 -1.68
CA ASP A 379 -1.25 9.62 -1.50
C ASP A 379 -1.16 11.00 -0.79
N LEU A 380 -1.65 11.02 0.45
CA LEU A 380 -1.72 12.23 1.28
C LEU A 380 -0.56 12.36 2.26
N ASP A 381 0.57 11.70 2.01
CA ASP A 381 1.70 11.72 2.95
C ASP A 381 2.54 13.01 2.92
N PHE A 382 2.28 13.90 1.94
CA PHE A 382 2.78 15.28 1.87
C PHE A 382 1.78 16.32 2.43
N CYS A 383 0.77 15.86 3.17
CA CYS A 383 -0.19 16.74 3.85
C CYS A 383 0.26 17.09 5.28
N LEU A 384 -0.55 17.91 5.94
CA LEU A 384 -0.46 18.20 7.36
C LEU A 384 0.91 18.74 7.79
N GLY A 385 1.50 19.62 6.98
CA GLY A 385 2.77 20.28 7.28
C GLY A 385 4.01 19.39 7.14
N TYR A 386 3.92 18.26 6.42
CA TYR A 386 5.06 17.39 6.19
C TYR A 386 6.29 18.17 5.68
N ASN A 387 7.38 18.10 6.45
CA ASN A 387 8.66 18.78 6.20
C ASN A 387 8.54 20.27 5.86
N ASP A 388 7.52 20.97 6.38
CA ASP A 388 7.31 22.39 6.14
C ASP A 388 7.15 22.77 4.65
N ILE A 389 6.89 21.79 3.76
CA ILE A 389 6.77 21.96 2.30
C ILE A 389 5.61 22.90 1.97
N VAL A 390 4.50 22.76 2.71
CA VAL A 390 3.35 23.66 2.64
C VAL A 390 3.17 24.28 4.02
N GLN A 391 3.12 25.61 4.07
CA GLN A 391 2.87 26.34 5.30
C GLN A 391 1.36 26.45 5.56
N PRO A 392 0.89 26.45 6.83
CA PRO A 392 -0.55 26.55 7.13
C PRO A 392 -1.21 27.79 6.53
N LYS A 393 -0.47 28.88 6.38
CA LYS A 393 -0.92 30.16 5.81
C LYS A 393 -0.86 30.25 4.29
N SER A 394 -0.29 29.27 3.58
CA SER A 394 -0.18 29.33 2.11
C SER A 394 -1.55 29.20 1.45
N ASN A 395 -1.90 30.08 0.51
CA ASN A 395 -3.11 29.90 -0.28
C ASN A 395 -2.97 28.67 -1.20
N GLY A 396 -3.71 27.61 -0.88
CA GLY A 396 -3.61 26.36 -1.63
C GLY A 396 -4.34 26.40 -2.98
N PHE A 397 -5.33 27.28 -3.16
CA PHE A 397 -5.97 27.52 -4.44
C PHE A 397 -4.98 28.21 -5.39
N ASP A 398 -4.33 29.29 -4.95
CA ASP A 398 -3.30 29.99 -5.74
C ASP A 398 -2.14 29.06 -6.09
N ARG A 399 -1.66 28.28 -5.12
CA ARG A 399 -0.59 27.29 -5.35
C ARG A 399 -0.98 26.29 -6.44
N MET A 400 -2.20 25.76 -6.40
CA MET A 400 -2.71 24.85 -7.43
C MET A 400 -2.78 25.57 -8.79
N MET A 401 -3.30 26.80 -8.82
CA MET A 401 -3.44 27.60 -10.04
C MET A 401 -2.10 27.99 -10.67
N GLY A 402 -1.04 28.08 -9.87
CA GLY A 402 0.35 28.26 -10.32
C GLY A 402 0.97 27.05 -11.01
N THR A 403 0.30 25.89 -11.05
CA THR A 403 0.83 24.69 -11.71
C THR A 403 0.48 24.60 -13.19
N GLY A 404 1.18 23.74 -13.93
CA GLY A 404 0.70 23.21 -15.20
C GLY A 404 0.25 21.78 -14.96
N SER A 405 -1.01 21.56 -14.59
CA SER A 405 -1.58 20.23 -14.36
C SER A 405 -2.97 20.15 -14.97
N SER A 406 -3.43 18.94 -15.28
CA SER A 406 -4.81 18.71 -15.77
C SER A 406 -5.85 19.18 -14.73
N CYS A 407 -5.59 18.94 -13.44
CA CYS A 407 -6.43 19.41 -12.35
C CYS A 407 -6.55 20.95 -12.34
N LYS A 408 -5.43 21.66 -12.49
CA LYS A 408 -5.41 23.14 -12.59
C LYS A 408 -6.25 23.65 -13.75
N TYR A 409 -6.13 23.05 -14.94
CA TYR A 409 -6.90 23.51 -16.10
C TYR A 409 -8.40 23.23 -15.97
N LEU A 410 -8.79 22.07 -15.45
CA LEU A 410 -10.20 21.78 -15.16
C LEU A 410 -10.78 22.76 -14.15
N PHE A 411 -10.09 22.96 -13.02
CA PHE A 411 -10.55 23.87 -11.99
C PHE A 411 -10.60 25.31 -12.47
N GLY A 412 -9.54 25.80 -13.11
CA GLY A 412 -9.47 27.17 -13.63
C GLY A 412 -10.58 27.50 -14.62
N ALA A 413 -10.88 26.59 -15.56
CA ALA A 413 -11.99 26.81 -16.49
C ALA A 413 -13.36 26.72 -15.80
N LEU A 414 -13.51 25.85 -14.79
CA LEU A 414 -14.73 25.74 -14.00
C LEU A 414 -15.02 26.97 -13.13
N LEU A 415 -14.00 27.73 -12.73
CA LEU A 415 -14.18 28.96 -11.93
C LEU A 415 -14.95 30.05 -12.68
N ASN A 416 -14.92 30.06 -14.01
CA ASN A 416 -15.67 31.00 -14.86
C ASN A 416 -17.19 30.69 -14.92
N HIS A 417 -17.65 29.69 -14.16
CA HIS A 417 -19.05 29.29 -14.11
C HIS A 417 -19.60 29.44 -12.70
N LYS A 418 -20.57 30.36 -12.54
CA LYS A 418 -21.27 30.60 -11.27
C LYS A 418 -21.84 29.33 -10.67
N GLU A 419 -22.35 28.42 -11.50
CA GLU A 419 -22.89 27.14 -11.07
C GLU A 419 -21.86 26.27 -10.35
N PHE A 420 -20.58 26.33 -10.76
CA PHE A 420 -19.52 25.60 -10.07
C PHE A 420 -19.16 26.26 -8.73
N LEU A 421 -19.11 27.58 -8.65
CA LEU A 421 -18.90 28.31 -7.39
C LEU A 421 -20.00 27.97 -6.37
N GLU A 422 -21.26 27.90 -6.81
CA GLU A 422 -22.38 27.45 -5.98
C GLU A 422 -22.21 26.00 -5.50
N ILE A 423 -21.68 25.11 -6.35
CA ILE A 423 -21.32 23.73 -5.96
C ILE A 423 -20.21 23.75 -4.90
N MET A 424 -19.16 24.55 -5.08
CA MET A 424 -18.05 24.67 -4.12
C MET A 424 -18.56 25.10 -2.74
N VAL A 425 -19.40 26.15 -2.66
CA VAL A 425 -20.02 26.61 -1.40
C VAL A 425 -20.85 25.50 -0.76
N LYS A 426 -21.69 24.81 -1.54
CA LYS A 426 -22.54 23.75 -1.04
C LYS A 426 -21.75 22.56 -0.52
N GLU A 427 -20.70 22.15 -1.23
CA GLU A 427 -19.88 21.01 -0.84
C GLU A 427 -18.95 21.37 0.34
N HIS A 428 -18.44 22.59 0.41
CA HIS A 428 -17.74 23.12 1.60
C HIS A 428 -18.63 22.99 2.85
N GLY A 429 -19.86 23.51 2.80
CA GLY A 429 -20.79 23.42 3.94
C GLY A 429 -21.15 21.99 4.34
N LYS A 430 -21.17 21.03 3.39
CA LYS A 430 -21.34 19.61 3.72
C LYS A 430 -20.11 19.06 4.44
N LEU A 431 -18.90 19.34 3.94
CA LEU A 431 -17.67 18.91 4.58
C LEU A 431 -17.52 19.49 6.00
N SER A 432 -17.89 20.75 6.22
CA SER A 432 -17.95 21.37 7.56
C SER A 432 -18.88 20.58 8.49
N LYS A 433 -20.11 20.27 8.05
CA LYS A 433 -21.09 19.49 8.83
C LYS A 433 -20.61 18.06 9.16
N MET A 434 -19.68 17.54 8.37
CA MET A 434 -19.10 16.22 8.56
C MET A 434 -17.89 16.22 9.50
N GLY A 435 -17.46 17.39 9.96
CA GLY A 435 -16.32 17.58 10.87
C GLY A 435 -14.98 17.78 10.16
N LEU A 436 -14.96 18.04 8.84
CA LEU A 436 -13.69 18.20 8.12
C LEU A 436 -12.87 19.40 8.62
N PHE A 437 -13.53 20.46 9.08
CA PHE A 437 -12.89 21.69 9.56
C PHE A 437 -13.08 21.85 11.07
N ASP A 438 -12.93 20.75 11.80
CA ASP A 438 -13.15 20.70 13.25
C ASP A 438 -11.95 20.03 13.95
N ILE A 439 -11.29 20.79 14.83
CA ILE A 439 -10.12 20.29 15.57
C ILE A 439 -10.48 19.15 16.54
N GLY A 440 -11.69 19.14 17.08
CA GLY A 440 -12.18 18.06 17.94
C GLY A 440 -12.31 16.75 17.17
N HIS A 441 -12.88 16.80 15.96
CA HIS A 441 -12.95 15.64 15.07
C HIS A 441 -11.55 15.14 14.69
N PHE A 442 -10.65 16.04 14.29
CA PHE A 442 -9.25 15.71 14.00
C PHE A 442 -8.57 15.02 15.18
N ARG A 443 -8.64 15.62 16.38
CA ARG A 443 -8.04 15.07 17.60
C ARG A 443 -8.60 13.70 17.95
N ASN A 444 -9.89 13.48 17.77
CA ASN A 444 -10.51 12.18 18.01
C ASN A 444 -9.96 11.10 17.07
N GLU A 445 -9.85 11.36 15.76
CA GLU A 445 -9.25 10.40 14.83
C GLU A 445 -7.75 10.21 15.07
N LEU A 446 -7.03 11.28 15.42
CA LEU A 446 -5.61 11.23 15.79
C LEU A 446 -5.39 10.33 17.02
N GLN A 447 -6.14 10.55 18.10
CA GLN A 447 -6.02 9.80 19.35
C GLN A 447 -6.27 8.31 19.15
N LYS A 448 -7.23 7.93 18.29
CA LYS A 448 -7.46 6.52 17.93
C LYS A 448 -6.21 5.88 17.30
N LEU A 449 -5.59 6.56 16.34
CA LEU A 449 -4.37 6.06 15.69
C LEU A 449 -3.18 6.05 16.64
N VAL A 450 -3.04 7.08 17.48
CA VAL A 450 -1.99 7.13 18.51
C VAL A 450 -2.12 5.97 19.49
N ALA A 451 -3.32 5.70 20.00
CA ALA A 451 -3.58 4.61 20.92
C ALA A 451 -3.25 3.24 20.30
N GLN A 452 -3.54 3.05 19.00
CA GLN A 452 -3.20 1.82 18.28
C GLN A 452 -1.70 1.66 18.03
N LEU A 453 -1.00 2.72 17.62
CA LEU A 453 0.39 2.64 17.16
C LEU A 453 1.40 2.76 18.30
N SER A 454 1.12 3.59 19.32
CA SER A 454 2.07 3.96 20.38
C SER A 454 2.70 2.76 21.11
N PRO A 455 1.97 1.67 21.43
CA PRO A 455 2.57 0.49 22.07
C PRO A 455 3.62 -0.21 21.20
N GLU A 456 3.51 -0.09 19.87
CA GLU A 456 4.35 -0.80 18.90
C GLU A 456 5.58 0.01 18.46
N ILE A 457 5.56 1.34 18.64
CA ILE A 457 6.67 2.25 18.27
C ILE A 457 8.03 1.79 18.82
N PRO A 458 8.19 1.39 20.10
CA PRO A 458 9.48 0.94 20.59
C PRO A 458 10.05 -0.25 19.81
N ARG A 459 9.22 -1.25 19.48
CA ARG A 459 9.65 -2.42 18.70
C ARG A 459 9.96 -2.05 17.24
N HIS A 460 9.15 -1.17 16.64
CA HIS A 460 9.43 -0.58 15.32
C HIS A 460 10.80 0.10 15.29
N ASN A 461 11.11 0.92 16.29
CA ASN A 461 12.36 1.67 16.37
C ASN A 461 13.57 0.75 16.57
N ARG A 462 13.44 -0.33 17.37
CA ARG A 462 14.49 -1.35 17.45
C ARG A 462 14.76 -2.00 16.10
N ARG A 463 13.74 -2.20 15.25
CA ARG A 463 13.93 -2.82 13.92
C ARG A 463 14.57 -1.87 12.92
N TRP A 464 14.08 -0.64 12.82
CA TRP A 464 14.39 0.28 11.70
C TRP A 464 15.26 1.47 12.06
N ARG A 465 15.23 1.90 13.33
CA ARG A 465 16.08 2.98 13.88
C ARG A 465 15.99 4.30 13.10
N LYS A 466 14.78 4.64 12.62
CA LYS A 466 14.53 5.87 11.86
C LYS A 466 13.81 6.94 12.66
N ILE A 467 12.84 6.53 13.46
CA ILE A 467 12.28 7.39 14.48
C ILE A 467 13.15 7.21 15.72
N GLU A 468 13.74 8.31 16.19
CA GLU A 468 14.73 8.31 17.27
C GLU A 468 14.16 7.74 18.58
N SER A 469 12.96 8.18 18.97
CA SER A 469 12.29 7.76 20.19
C SER A 469 10.77 7.92 20.08
N LYS A 470 10.04 7.42 21.09
CA LYS A 470 8.60 7.62 21.18
C LYS A 470 8.24 9.10 21.42
N GLU A 471 9.09 9.83 22.12
CA GLU A 471 8.96 11.26 22.37
C GLU A 471 9.12 12.04 21.05
N LYS A 472 10.12 11.69 20.23
CA LYS A 472 10.30 12.32 18.92
C LYS A 472 9.15 12.00 17.96
N TRP A 473 8.61 10.78 18.03
CA TRP A 473 7.40 10.41 17.31
C TRP A 473 6.21 11.30 17.69
N MET A 474 5.99 11.52 18.99
CA MET A 474 4.94 12.42 19.48
C MET A 474 5.18 13.89 19.10
N GLU A 475 6.43 14.37 19.10
CA GLU A 475 6.76 15.72 18.63
C GLU A 475 6.35 15.92 17.15
N ASN A 476 6.63 14.94 16.28
CA ASN A 476 6.22 14.99 14.88
C ASN A 476 4.68 14.96 14.73
N ILE A 477 3.98 14.27 15.62
CA ILE A 477 2.51 14.27 15.66
C ILE A 477 1.96 15.63 16.10
N ASN A 478 2.58 16.27 17.09
CA ASN A 478 2.16 17.60 17.53
C ASN A 478 2.32 18.64 16.41
N LYS A 479 3.41 18.60 15.63
CA LYS A 479 3.58 19.47 14.46
C LYS A 479 2.46 19.31 13.42
N MET A 480 2.03 18.07 13.20
CA MET A 480 0.93 17.73 12.30
C MET A 480 -0.40 18.31 12.81
N GLU A 481 -0.65 18.24 14.11
CA GLU A 481 -1.82 18.85 14.76
C GLU A 481 -1.78 20.38 14.71
N ASP A 482 -0.63 20.98 15.00
CA ASP A 482 -0.42 22.44 14.96
C ASP A 482 -0.66 22.98 13.54
N PHE A 483 -0.19 22.28 12.50
CA PHE A 483 -0.50 22.62 11.12
C PHE A 483 -2.00 22.64 10.90
N TYR A 484 -2.72 21.57 11.28
CA TYR A 484 -4.14 21.44 11.05
C TYR A 484 -4.92 22.56 11.78
N LEU A 485 -4.59 22.82 13.04
CA LEU A 485 -5.20 23.87 13.85
C LEU A 485 -5.02 25.26 13.21
N ALA A 486 -3.79 25.60 12.80
CA ALA A 486 -3.53 26.86 12.11
C ALA A 486 -4.25 26.93 10.76
N ARG A 487 -4.32 25.81 10.04
CA ARG A 487 -4.92 25.71 8.71
C ARG A 487 -6.42 26.00 8.71
N LEU A 488 -7.14 25.68 9.78
CA LEU A 488 -8.58 25.98 9.92
C LEU A 488 -8.89 27.45 9.63
N LYS A 489 -8.12 28.38 10.23
CA LYS A 489 -8.30 29.82 10.04
C LYS A 489 -7.97 30.25 8.61
N TYR A 490 -6.79 29.87 8.12
CA TYR A 490 -6.31 30.35 6.82
C TYR A 490 -7.10 29.76 5.65
N PHE A 491 -7.57 28.51 5.77
CA PHE A 491 -8.41 27.92 4.74
C PHE A 491 -9.74 28.65 4.59
N ASP A 492 -10.41 29.04 5.68
CA ASP A 492 -11.65 29.81 5.63
C ASP A 492 -11.46 31.17 4.94
N ILE A 493 -10.34 31.87 5.23
CA ILE A 493 -9.98 33.14 4.57
C ILE A 493 -9.83 32.93 3.06
N HIS A 494 -8.97 32.00 2.64
CA HIS A 494 -8.71 31.77 1.21
C HIS A 494 -9.94 31.23 0.47
N PHE A 495 -10.80 30.46 1.13
CA PHE A 495 -12.04 29.98 0.53
C PHE A 495 -13.04 31.12 0.31
N LYS A 496 -13.15 32.07 1.25
CA LYS A 496 -13.96 33.29 1.04
C LYS A 496 -13.42 34.13 -0.10
N GLU A 497 -12.11 34.39 -0.12
CA GLU A 497 -11.45 35.12 -1.22
C GLU A 497 -11.74 34.48 -2.59
N LEU A 498 -11.65 33.16 -2.69
CA LEU A 498 -11.97 32.43 -3.93
C LEU A 498 -13.41 32.67 -4.40
N ILE A 499 -14.38 32.63 -3.49
CA ILE A 499 -15.81 32.74 -3.82
C ILE A 499 -16.25 34.21 -4.01
N GLU A 500 -15.58 35.16 -3.35
CA GLU A 500 -15.90 36.59 -3.38
C GLU A 500 -15.11 37.37 -4.45
N THR A 501 -14.21 36.72 -5.19
CA THR A 501 -13.44 37.36 -6.26
C THR A 501 -14.41 37.97 -7.30
N PRO A 502 -14.47 39.31 -7.44
CA PRO A 502 -15.57 39.99 -8.16
C PRO A 502 -15.65 39.73 -9.66
N ASP A 503 -14.63 39.15 -10.27
CA ASP A 503 -14.51 38.97 -11.73
C ASP A 503 -13.81 37.64 -12.07
N LEU A 504 -14.55 36.53 -11.94
CA LEU A 504 -14.21 35.23 -12.57
C LEU A 504 -15.19 34.91 -13.69
#